data_AF-H1Y2Y5-F1
#
_entry.id   AF-H1Y2Y5-F1
#
_cell.length_a   1.000
_cell.length_b   1.000
_cell.length_c   1.000
_cell.angle_alpha   90.00
_cell.angle_beta   90.00
_cell.angle_gamma   90.00
#
_symmetry.space_group_name_H-M   'P 1'
#
loop_
_entity.id
_entity.type
_entity.pdbx_description
1 polymer ?
#
loop_
_entity_poly.entity_id
_entity_poly.type
_entity_poly.pdbx_seq_one_letter_code
_entity_poly.pdbx_strand_id
1 'polypeptide(L)'
;MKKLFVILSIFLFAEQTQAQKNYYLSPVSMDSSVSVSLPRQFNKTNANNQLTYAANGEYGTMVVIKSANPANAQIVKNEKGLNNVFQEYIKKVQSSLTNATVVNDHDVTVGKLEMRDFALQVDTGSGLQVRHFRLLYTKNNTYTFEYLYDDFRKDAAVGEMNAFFQSIKTTPDLDRNDQYVTTSQGERPVIVNILLFGLLPLTAIIAIVVFFRRRNTSLT
;
A
#
# COMPACT_ATOMS: atom_id res chain seq x y z
N MET A 1 4.76 37.08 -11.78
CA MET A 1 3.43 36.58 -12.17
C MET A 1 3.59 35.57 -13.31
N LYS A 2 3.51 34.26 -13.01
CA LYS A 2 3.60 33.19 -14.02
C LYS A 2 2.34 32.34 -13.90
N LYS A 3 1.55 32.32 -14.98
CA LYS A 3 0.27 31.64 -15.09
C LYS A 3 0.50 30.13 -15.09
N LEU A 4 -0.13 29.42 -14.16
CA LEU A 4 -0.13 27.97 -14.12
C LEU A 4 -1.25 27.49 -15.06
N PHE A 5 -0.86 26.87 -16.18
CA PHE A 5 -1.82 26.18 -17.05
C PHE A 5 -2.25 24.89 -16.37
N VAL A 6 -3.50 24.86 -15.89
CA VAL A 6 -4.20 23.62 -15.54
C VAL A 6 -4.79 23.09 -16.84
N ILE A 7 -4.14 22.07 -17.43
CA ILE A 7 -4.71 21.35 -18.57
C ILE A 7 -5.51 20.17 -18.03
N LEU A 8 -6.83 20.34 -18.12
CA LEU A 8 -7.85 19.32 -18.11
C LEU A 8 -7.50 18.24 -19.15
N SER A 9 -7.28 17.00 -18.72
CA SER A 9 -7.08 15.85 -19.62
C SER A 9 -8.13 14.78 -19.31
N ILE A 10 -9.34 15.04 -19.77
CA ILE A 10 -10.36 14.01 -20.00
C ILE A 10 -9.92 13.27 -21.26
N PHE A 11 -9.35 12.07 -21.11
CA PHE A 11 -9.27 11.10 -22.21
C PHE A 11 -9.52 9.69 -21.67
N LEU A 12 -10.74 9.22 -21.95
CA LEU A 12 -11.13 7.87 -22.35
C LEU A 12 -10.04 6.80 -22.26
N PHE A 13 -10.12 5.95 -21.22
CA PHE A 13 -9.53 4.61 -21.22
C PHE A 13 -10.63 3.57 -21.49
N ALA A 14 -11.19 3.63 -22.71
CA ALA A 14 -11.73 2.45 -23.36
C ALA A 14 -10.67 2.00 -24.38
N GLU A 15 -10.53 0.69 -24.61
CA GLU A 15 -9.52 0.05 -25.49
C GLU A 15 -8.19 -0.33 -24.81
N GLN A 16 -8.24 -1.29 -23.87
CA GLN A 16 -7.42 -2.50 -24.01
C GLN A 16 -8.27 -3.71 -23.61
N THR A 17 -9.04 -4.22 -24.56
CA THR A 17 -9.54 -5.59 -24.57
C THR A 17 -8.37 -6.57 -24.71
N GLN A 18 -7.59 -6.71 -23.65
CA GLN A 18 -6.85 -7.95 -23.34
C GLN A 18 -7.69 -8.76 -22.35
N ALA A 19 -8.98 -8.89 -22.64
CA ALA A 19 -9.86 -9.78 -21.91
C ALA A 19 -9.29 -11.21 -22.02
N GLN A 20 -9.10 -11.85 -20.87
CA GLN A 20 -8.94 -13.31 -20.73
C GLN A 20 -7.62 -13.95 -21.21
N LYS A 21 -6.47 -13.39 -20.85
CA LYS A 21 -5.22 -14.19 -20.80
C LYS A 21 -4.66 -14.23 -19.39
N ASN A 22 -5.26 -15.09 -18.57
CA ASN A 22 -4.67 -15.67 -17.36
C ASN A 22 -4.43 -14.69 -16.19
N TYR A 23 -5.51 -14.30 -15.51
CA TYR A 23 -5.45 -13.80 -14.13
C TYR A 23 -5.03 -14.94 -13.19
N TYR A 24 -3.78 -15.38 -13.29
CA TYR A 24 -3.17 -16.27 -12.30
C TYR A 24 -2.30 -15.43 -11.39
N LEU A 25 -2.79 -15.22 -10.16
CA LEU A 25 -1.97 -14.71 -9.08
C LEU A 25 -0.88 -15.74 -8.77
N SER A 26 0.37 -15.35 -8.93
CA SER A 26 1.53 -16.17 -8.58
C SER A 26 2.15 -15.64 -7.29
N PRO A 27 2.53 -16.50 -6.34
CA PRO A 27 3.23 -16.07 -5.12
C PRO A 27 4.52 -15.32 -5.45
N VAL A 28 4.69 -14.14 -4.84
CA VAL A 28 5.89 -13.32 -4.89
C VAL A 28 6.41 -13.14 -3.46
N SER A 29 7.65 -13.54 -3.23
CA SER A 29 8.33 -13.33 -1.95
C SER A 29 8.82 -11.88 -1.86
N MET A 30 8.40 -11.19 -0.79
CA MET A 30 8.94 -9.88 -0.41
C MET A 30 10.29 -10.05 0.28
N ASP A 31 10.41 -11.13 1.06
CA ASP A 31 11.62 -11.67 1.68
C ASP A 31 11.34 -13.08 2.24
N SER A 32 12.24 -13.58 3.09
CA SER A 32 12.09 -14.87 3.77
C SER A 32 10.90 -14.93 4.73
N SER A 33 10.28 -13.81 5.09
CA SER A 33 9.26 -13.71 6.14
C SER A 33 7.87 -13.45 5.58
N VAL A 34 7.75 -12.69 4.48
CA VAL A 34 6.48 -12.25 3.91
C VAL A 34 6.39 -12.54 2.42
N SER A 35 5.23 -13.03 1.98
CA SER A 35 4.88 -13.20 0.56
C SER A 35 3.44 -12.79 0.29
N VAL A 36 3.16 -12.45 -0.97
CA VAL A 36 1.81 -12.12 -1.47
C VAL A 36 1.72 -12.53 -2.92
N SER A 37 0.53 -12.86 -3.42
CA SER A 37 0.36 -13.25 -4.81
C SER A 37 0.02 -12.05 -5.68
N LEU A 38 0.70 -11.91 -6.82
CA LEU A 38 0.53 -10.84 -7.79
C LEU A 38 0.31 -11.41 -9.20
N PRO A 39 -0.31 -10.65 -10.12
CA PRO A 39 -0.31 -10.99 -11.54
C PRO A 39 1.11 -11.26 -12.03
N ARG A 40 1.30 -12.22 -12.94
CA ARG A 40 2.62 -12.58 -13.48
C ARG A 40 3.37 -11.39 -14.09
N GLN A 41 2.62 -10.42 -14.61
CA GLN A 41 3.16 -9.16 -15.12
C GLN A 41 3.10 -8.11 -14.01
N PHE A 42 4.23 -7.91 -13.34
CA PHE A 42 4.41 -6.85 -12.37
C PHE A 42 5.72 -6.12 -12.61
N ASN A 43 5.78 -4.88 -12.16
CA ASN A 43 6.98 -4.07 -12.14
C ASN A 43 7.61 -4.10 -10.77
N LYS A 44 8.93 -4.30 -10.72
CA LYS A 44 9.71 -4.29 -9.48
C LYS A 44 10.65 -3.10 -9.50
N THR A 45 10.62 -2.29 -8.47
CA THR A 45 11.57 -1.19 -8.27
C THR A 45 12.23 -1.31 -6.90
N ASN A 46 13.50 -0.95 -6.81
CA ASN A 46 14.25 -0.90 -5.57
C ASN A 46 14.96 0.46 -5.49
N ALA A 47 14.56 1.29 -4.54
CA ALA A 47 15.13 2.62 -4.32
C ALA A 47 15.00 2.98 -2.83
N ASN A 48 15.99 3.69 -2.27
CA ASN A 48 15.90 4.25 -0.90
C ASN A 48 15.56 3.21 0.19
N ASN A 49 16.13 1.99 0.13
CA ASN A 49 15.81 0.87 1.04
C ASN A 49 14.33 0.46 1.02
N GLN A 50 13.66 0.73 -0.09
CA GLN A 50 12.29 0.36 -0.37
C GLN A 50 12.23 -0.53 -1.61
N LEU A 51 11.62 -1.69 -1.45
CA LEU A 51 11.26 -2.59 -2.52
C LEU A 51 9.77 -2.42 -2.84
N THR A 52 9.44 -2.08 -4.09
CA THR A 52 8.06 -1.88 -4.53
C THR A 52 7.73 -2.81 -5.69
N TYR A 53 6.56 -3.45 -5.60
CA TYR A 53 5.93 -4.18 -6.68
C TYR A 53 4.66 -3.46 -7.08
N ALA A 54 4.43 -3.28 -8.38
CA ALA A 54 3.20 -2.71 -8.91
C ALA A 54 2.68 -3.55 -10.06
N ALA A 55 1.42 -3.94 -10.00
CA ALA A 55 0.77 -4.77 -11.00
C ALA A 55 -0.65 -4.26 -11.27
N ASN A 56 -1.11 -4.37 -12.51
CA ASN A 56 -2.51 -4.13 -12.84
C ASN A 56 -3.24 -5.48 -12.82
N GLY A 57 -4.32 -5.54 -12.07
CA GLY A 57 -5.33 -6.56 -12.19
C GLY A 57 -6.33 -6.20 -13.29
N GLU A 58 -7.41 -6.97 -13.36
CA GLU A 58 -8.53 -6.74 -14.27
C GLU A 58 -9.36 -5.53 -13.85
N TYR A 59 -9.52 -5.32 -12.54
CA TYR A 59 -10.44 -4.32 -11.99
C TYR A 59 -9.76 -3.25 -11.13
N GLY A 60 -8.53 -3.50 -10.67
CA GLY A 60 -7.76 -2.54 -9.90
C GLY A 60 -6.25 -2.63 -10.11
N THR A 61 -5.52 -1.77 -9.40
CA THR A 61 -4.06 -1.80 -9.35
C THR A 61 -3.62 -2.29 -7.97
N MET A 62 -2.70 -3.25 -7.96
CA MET A 62 -2.04 -3.78 -6.77
C MET A 62 -0.68 -3.11 -6.60
N VAL A 63 -0.41 -2.62 -5.41
CA VAL A 63 0.90 -2.11 -5.02
C VAL A 63 1.33 -2.81 -3.74
N VAL A 64 2.56 -3.32 -3.72
CA VAL A 64 3.14 -3.95 -2.54
C VAL A 64 4.48 -3.31 -2.27
N ILE A 65 4.65 -2.81 -1.06
CA ILE A 65 5.86 -2.12 -0.64
C ILE A 65 6.43 -2.82 0.58
N LYS A 66 7.75 -3.06 0.57
CA LYS A 66 8.54 -3.38 1.74
C LYS A 66 9.54 -2.24 1.95
N SER A 67 9.51 -1.60 3.11
CA SER A 67 10.45 -0.56 3.49
C SER A 67 11.14 -0.91 4.79
N ALA A 68 12.46 -0.71 4.84
CA ALA A 68 13.20 -0.82 6.10
C ALA A 68 12.73 0.27 7.08
N ASN A 69 12.54 -0.11 8.33
CA ASN A 69 12.29 0.86 9.40
C ASN A 69 13.57 1.68 9.67
N PRO A 70 13.46 2.91 10.22
CA PRO A 70 14.62 3.71 10.53
C PRO A 70 15.44 3.01 11.62
N ALA A 71 16.76 3.04 11.50
CA ALA A 71 17.65 2.52 12.55
C ALA A 71 17.43 3.18 13.93
N ASN A 72 16.89 4.40 13.93
CA ASN A 72 16.54 5.17 15.14
C ASN A 72 15.04 5.18 15.44
N ALA A 73 14.22 4.32 14.83
CA ALA A 73 12.83 4.20 15.26
C ALA A 73 12.82 3.79 16.73
N GLN A 74 11.99 4.48 17.51
CA GLN A 74 11.74 4.08 18.88
C GLN A 74 11.16 2.66 18.87
N ILE A 75 11.75 1.78 19.67
CA ILE A 75 11.31 0.40 19.82
C ILE A 75 9.85 0.40 20.26
N VAL A 76 9.00 -0.27 19.49
CA VAL A 76 7.61 -0.50 19.88
C VAL A 76 7.62 -1.45 21.08
N LYS A 77 7.07 -1.01 22.22
CA LYS A 77 7.15 -1.75 23.51
C LYS A 77 5.90 -2.55 23.85
N ASN A 78 4.80 -2.32 23.15
CA ASN A 78 3.50 -2.95 23.41
C ASN A 78 2.56 -2.70 22.23
N GLU A 79 1.40 -3.33 22.29
CA GLU A 79 0.28 -3.18 21.36
C GLU A 79 -0.17 -1.72 21.18
N LYS A 80 -0.21 -0.92 22.26
CA LYS A 80 -0.54 0.51 22.17
C LYS A 80 0.47 1.27 21.31
N GLY A 81 1.76 0.95 21.43
CA GLY A 81 2.81 1.50 20.58
C GLY A 81 2.65 1.06 19.11
N LEU A 82 2.24 -0.18 18.88
CA LEU A 82 1.97 -0.71 17.54
C LEU A 82 0.79 0.04 16.89
N ASN A 83 -0.29 0.24 17.63
CA ASN A 83 -1.43 1.04 17.17
C ASN A 83 -1.02 2.49 16.85
N ASN A 84 -0.15 3.10 17.65
CA ASN A 84 0.37 4.44 17.33
C ASN A 84 1.14 4.47 15.99
N VAL A 85 1.93 3.43 15.69
CA VAL A 85 2.62 3.31 14.39
C VAL A 85 1.60 3.26 13.26
N PHE A 86 0.55 2.45 13.40
CA PHE A 86 -0.51 2.32 12.41
C PHE A 86 -1.27 3.64 12.19
N GLN A 87 -1.68 4.31 13.26
CA GLN A 87 -2.42 5.57 13.18
C GLN A 87 -1.58 6.70 12.56
N GLU A 88 -0.29 6.78 12.89
CA GLU A 88 0.61 7.74 12.26
C GLU A 88 0.85 7.44 10.77
N TYR A 89 0.90 6.16 10.38
CA TYR A 89 0.97 5.77 8.97
C TYR A 89 -0.29 6.23 8.22
N ILE A 90 -1.48 5.87 8.73
CA ILE A 90 -2.78 6.25 8.15
C ILE A 90 -2.85 7.77 7.98
N LYS A 91 -2.54 8.53 9.04
CA LYS A 91 -2.55 9.99 9.03
C LYS A 91 -1.65 10.56 7.95
N LYS A 92 -0.45 10.00 7.75
CA LYS A 92 0.49 10.49 6.74
C LYS A 92 0.02 10.20 5.33
N VAL A 93 -0.44 8.98 5.06
CA VAL A 93 -0.98 8.64 3.74
C VAL A 93 -2.21 9.51 3.44
N GLN A 94 -3.13 9.66 4.40
CA GLN A 94 -4.27 10.56 4.26
C GLN A 94 -3.84 12.01 3.97
N SER A 95 -2.90 12.56 4.74
CA SER A 95 -2.44 13.95 4.57
C SER A 95 -1.69 14.19 3.25
N SER A 96 -1.16 13.13 2.63
CA SER A 96 -0.46 13.20 1.36
C SER A 96 -1.38 13.19 0.13
N LEU A 97 -2.68 12.95 0.35
CA LEU A 97 -3.71 12.91 -0.68
C LEU A 97 -4.73 14.03 -0.42
N THR A 98 -4.94 14.88 -1.41
CA THR A 98 -5.98 15.91 -1.34
C THR A 98 -7.35 15.25 -1.28
N ASN A 99 -8.23 15.71 -0.38
CA ASN A 99 -9.61 15.21 -0.23
C ASN A 99 -9.72 13.71 0.09
N ALA A 100 -8.76 13.16 0.84
CA ALA A 100 -8.81 11.76 1.29
C ALA A 100 -9.54 11.61 2.63
N THR A 101 -10.47 10.65 2.69
CA THR A 101 -11.18 10.24 3.92
C THR A 101 -10.85 8.79 4.26
N VAL A 102 -10.46 8.54 5.50
CA VAL A 102 -10.24 7.19 6.03
C VAL A 102 -11.59 6.54 6.32
N VAL A 103 -11.78 5.31 5.84
CA VAL A 103 -12.95 4.48 6.10
C VAL A 103 -12.52 3.06 6.42
N ASN A 104 -13.37 2.30 7.13
CA ASN A 104 -13.14 0.89 7.46
C ASN A 104 -11.81 0.59 8.18
N ASP A 105 -11.34 1.48 9.06
CA ASP A 105 -10.15 1.25 9.90
C ASP A 105 -10.45 0.19 10.98
N HIS A 106 -9.78 -0.96 10.91
CA HIS A 106 -9.85 -2.04 11.88
C HIS A 106 -8.59 -2.92 11.86
N ASP A 107 -8.42 -3.75 12.88
CA ASP A 107 -7.35 -4.74 12.94
C ASP A 107 -7.75 -6.05 12.27
N VAL A 108 -6.78 -6.69 11.60
CA VAL A 108 -6.88 -8.04 11.04
C VAL A 108 -5.63 -8.84 11.39
N THR A 109 -5.71 -10.17 11.35
CA THR A 109 -4.57 -11.04 11.69
C THR A 109 -4.13 -11.89 10.50
N VAL A 110 -2.82 -12.01 10.28
CA VAL A 110 -2.22 -12.94 9.32
C VAL A 110 -1.18 -13.79 10.03
N GLY A 111 -1.48 -15.09 10.18
CA GLY A 111 -0.72 -15.97 11.06
C GLY A 111 -0.83 -15.49 12.51
N LYS A 112 0.31 -15.23 13.16
CA LYS A 112 0.37 -14.71 14.54
C LYS A 112 0.42 -13.18 14.63
N LEU A 113 0.55 -12.49 13.49
CA LEU A 113 0.80 -11.05 13.44
C LEU A 113 -0.48 -10.26 13.26
N GLU A 114 -0.51 -9.08 13.86
CA GLU A 114 -1.53 -8.06 13.68
C GLU A 114 -1.20 -7.16 12.49
N MET A 115 -2.21 -6.84 11.70
CA MET A 115 -2.15 -5.88 10.61
C MET A 115 -3.28 -4.87 10.77
N ARG A 116 -3.03 -3.65 10.31
CA ARG A 116 -4.07 -2.61 10.21
C ARG A 116 -4.68 -2.66 8.80
N ASP A 117 -5.99 -2.84 8.72
CA ASP A 117 -6.78 -2.80 7.49
C ASP A 117 -7.60 -1.50 7.47
N PHE A 118 -7.51 -0.73 6.38
CA PHE A 118 -8.25 0.52 6.22
C PHE A 118 -8.38 0.86 4.74
N ALA A 119 -9.30 1.75 4.39
CA ALA A 119 -9.39 2.31 3.05
C ALA A 119 -9.34 3.83 3.06
N LEU A 120 -8.82 4.41 1.98
CA LEU A 120 -8.93 5.83 1.66
C LEU A 120 -9.90 6.01 0.50
N GLN A 121 -10.91 6.84 0.71
CA GLN A 121 -11.77 7.37 -0.33
C GLN A 121 -11.22 8.73 -0.76
N VAL A 122 -10.89 8.87 -2.05
CA VAL A 122 -10.27 10.07 -2.61
C VAL A 122 -11.16 10.62 -3.71
N ASP A 123 -11.67 11.83 -3.53
CA ASP A 123 -12.37 12.54 -4.61
C ASP A 123 -11.34 13.13 -5.58
N THR A 124 -11.32 12.59 -6.80
CA THR A 124 -10.39 12.99 -7.86
C THR A 124 -10.91 14.16 -8.71
N GLY A 125 -12.13 14.66 -8.45
CA GLY A 125 -12.83 15.63 -9.28
C GLY A 125 -13.48 15.03 -10.54
N SER A 126 -13.08 13.83 -10.95
CA SER A 126 -13.72 13.04 -12.02
C SER A 126 -14.43 11.79 -11.52
N GLY A 127 -14.48 11.59 -10.19
CA GLY A 127 -15.05 10.42 -9.55
C GLY A 127 -14.35 10.05 -8.25
N LEU A 128 -14.96 9.14 -7.50
CA LEU A 128 -14.42 8.62 -6.27
C LEU A 128 -13.45 7.46 -6.58
N GLN A 129 -12.23 7.55 -6.08
CA GLN A 129 -11.26 6.45 -6.09
C GLN A 129 -11.17 5.85 -4.69
N VAL A 130 -11.16 4.53 -4.60
CA VAL A 130 -11.01 3.79 -3.34
C VAL A 130 -9.67 3.08 -3.33
N ARG A 131 -8.92 3.26 -2.25
CA ARG A 131 -7.61 2.61 -2.01
C ARG A 131 -7.69 1.82 -0.72
N HIS A 132 -7.69 0.50 -0.80
CA HIS A 132 -7.63 -0.38 0.37
C HIS A 132 -6.20 -0.64 0.74
N PHE A 133 -5.90 -0.67 2.02
CA PHE A 133 -4.58 -0.86 2.58
C PHE A 133 -4.61 -1.97 3.62
N ARG A 134 -3.62 -2.86 3.57
CA ARG A 134 -3.20 -3.64 4.73
C ARG A 134 -1.77 -3.28 5.08
N LEU A 135 -1.54 -2.98 6.35
CA LEU A 135 -0.25 -2.57 6.87
C LEU A 135 0.25 -3.60 7.89
N LEU A 136 1.42 -4.18 7.62
CA LEU A 136 2.13 -5.03 8.56
C LEU A 136 3.40 -4.33 9.03
N TYR A 137 3.53 -4.14 10.34
CA TYR A 137 4.74 -3.62 10.95
C TYR A 137 5.48 -4.74 11.68
N THR A 138 6.79 -4.82 11.43
CA THR A 138 7.75 -5.63 12.20
C THR A 138 8.84 -4.70 12.74
N LYS A 139 9.75 -5.18 13.59
CA LYS A 139 10.90 -4.41 14.09
C LYS A 139 11.75 -3.83 12.96
N ASN A 140 12.02 -4.64 11.93
CA ASN A 140 12.99 -4.30 10.89
C ASN A 140 12.34 -3.69 9.65
N ASN A 141 11.12 -4.08 9.31
CA ASN A 141 10.46 -3.69 8.07
C ASN A 141 8.98 -3.37 8.29
N THR A 142 8.49 -2.46 7.46
CA THR A 142 7.07 -2.21 7.25
C THR A 142 6.67 -2.73 5.87
N TYR A 143 5.56 -3.45 5.80
CA TYR A 143 4.98 -3.95 4.56
C TYR A 143 3.62 -3.29 4.34
N THR A 144 3.45 -2.67 3.17
CA THR A 144 2.19 -2.07 2.74
C THR A 144 1.66 -2.85 1.56
N PHE A 145 0.40 -3.27 1.65
CA PHE A 145 -0.36 -3.87 0.56
C PHE A 145 -1.48 -2.90 0.21
N GLU A 146 -1.49 -2.38 -1.00
CA GLU A 146 -2.51 -1.46 -1.50
C GLU A 146 -3.23 -2.10 -2.68
N TYR A 147 -4.54 -1.97 -2.69
CA TYR A 147 -5.38 -2.30 -3.84
C TYR A 147 -6.28 -1.10 -4.13
N LEU A 148 -6.17 -0.52 -5.32
CA LEU A 148 -6.91 0.67 -5.70
C LEU A 148 -7.80 0.43 -6.92
N TYR A 149 -9.00 1.00 -6.90
CA TYR A 149 -9.96 0.96 -7.99
C TYR A 149 -10.86 2.21 -7.94
N ASP A 150 -11.51 2.52 -9.06
CA ASP A 150 -12.52 3.59 -9.09
C ASP A 150 -13.85 3.05 -8.57
N ASP A 151 -14.57 3.82 -7.74
CA ASP A 151 -15.73 3.34 -6.98
C ASP A 151 -16.84 2.73 -7.86
N PHE A 152 -17.02 3.22 -9.09
CA PHE A 152 -17.97 2.64 -10.05
C PHE A 152 -17.64 1.20 -10.47
N ARG A 153 -16.43 0.70 -10.18
CA ARG A 153 -16.00 -0.70 -10.40
C ARG A 153 -16.04 -1.57 -9.16
N LYS A 154 -16.52 -1.04 -8.02
CA LYS A 154 -16.47 -1.72 -6.71
C LYS A 154 -16.94 -3.17 -6.75
N ASP A 155 -18.10 -3.41 -7.34
CA ASP A 155 -18.72 -4.75 -7.35
C ASP A 155 -17.91 -5.76 -8.18
N ALA A 156 -17.22 -5.29 -9.23
CA ALA A 156 -16.31 -6.13 -10.02
C ALA A 156 -14.95 -6.31 -9.31
N ALA A 157 -14.46 -5.26 -8.67
CA ALA A 157 -13.16 -5.22 -8.03
C ALA A 157 -13.08 -6.01 -6.71
N VAL A 158 -14.20 -6.18 -6.00
CA VAL A 158 -14.19 -6.77 -4.65
C VAL A 158 -13.66 -8.21 -4.62
N GLY A 159 -13.98 -9.03 -5.62
CA GLY A 159 -13.49 -10.40 -5.72
C GLY A 159 -11.98 -10.45 -5.93
N GLU A 160 -11.49 -9.62 -6.86
CA GLU A 160 -10.07 -9.47 -7.18
C GLU A 160 -9.27 -8.97 -5.97
N MET A 161 -9.77 -7.92 -5.33
CA MET A 161 -9.20 -7.31 -4.13
C MET A 161 -9.09 -8.32 -2.97
N ASN A 162 -10.17 -9.05 -2.70
CA ASN A 162 -10.18 -10.04 -1.63
C ASN A 162 -9.18 -11.16 -1.90
N ALA A 163 -9.10 -11.66 -3.14
CA ALA A 163 -8.12 -12.67 -3.52
C ALA A 163 -6.68 -12.18 -3.31
N PHE A 164 -6.40 -10.93 -3.66
CA PHE A 164 -5.09 -10.31 -3.42
C PHE A 164 -4.76 -10.25 -1.92
N PHE A 165 -5.63 -9.68 -1.09
CA PHE A 165 -5.36 -9.52 0.34
C PHE A 165 -5.36 -10.83 1.12
N GLN A 166 -6.15 -11.83 0.72
CA GLN A 166 -6.12 -13.18 1.31
C GLN A 166 -4.85 -13.96 0.94
N SER A 167 -4.16 -13.56 -0.13
CA SER A 167 -2.93 -14.22 -0.57
C SER A 167 -1.68 -13.84 0.24
N ILE A 168 -1.81 -12.87 1.17
CA ILE A 168 -0.74 -12.47 2.08
C ILE A 168 -0.42 -13.63 3.02
N LYS A 169 0.84 -14.03 3.05
CA LYS A 169 1.34 -15.10 3.92
C LYS A 169 2.58 -14.63 4.68
N THR A 170 2.63 -15.00 5.95
CA THR A 170 3.77 -14.83 6.84
C THR A 170 4.38 -16.19 7.16
N THR A 171 5.68 -16.25 7.45
CA THR A 171 6.30 -17.50 7.90
C THR A 171 5.85 -17.87 9.33
N PRO A 172 5.82 -19.16 9.68
CA PRO A 172 5.43 -19.62 11.02
C PRO A 172 6.32 -19.11 12.16
N ASP A 173 7.58 -18.77 11.81
CA ASP A 173 8.61 -18.29 12.73
C ASP A 173 8.41 -16.82 13.14
N LEU A 174 7.63 -16.06 12.38
CA LEU A 174 7.23 -14.71 12.79
C LEU A 174 6.21 -14.79 13.93
N ASP A 175 6.50 -14.06 15.00
CA ASP A 175 5.68 -13.97 16.21
C ASP A 175 5.31 -12.52 16.53
N ARG A 176 4.34 -12.31 17.42
CA ARG A 176 3.96 -10.96 17.92
C ARG A 176 5.15 -10.19 18.46
N ASN A 177 6.12 -10.91 19.03
CA ASN A 177 7.36 -10.35 19.53
C ASN A 177 8.24 -9.74 18.43
N ASP A 178 7.98 -10.04 17.14
CA ASP A 178 8.61 -9.37 16.00
C ASP A 178 7.96 -8.03 15.66
N GLN A 179 6.81 -7.69 16.25
CA GLN A 179 6.14 -6.40 16.06
C GLN A 179 6.46 -5.43 17.18
N TYR A 180 6.59 -5.93 18.42
CA TYR A 180 6.94 -5.14 19.59
C TYR A 180 7.65 -5.97 20.65
N VAL A 181 8.43 -5.32 21.52
CA VAL A 181 9.10 -5.96 22.66
C VAL A 181 8.20 -5.88 23.86
N THR A 182 7.63 -7.01 24.31
CA THR A 182 6.82 -7.05 25.54
C THR A 182 7.68 -6.69 26.75
N THR A 183 7.69 -5.42 27.13
CA THR A 183 8.41 -4.96 28.33
C THR A 183 7.38 -4.70 29.42
N SER A 184 7.47 -5.45 30.52
CA SER A 184 6.59 -5.31 31.68
C SER A 184 6.96 -4.06 32.49
N GLN A 185 6.76 -2.86 31.95
CA GLN A 185 6.77 -1.63 32.74
C GLN A 185 6.21 -0.48 31.91
N GLY A 186 5.20 0.18 32.47
CA GLY A 186 4.59 1.37 31.86
C GLY A 186 5.63 2.46 31.66
N GLU A 187 5.56 3.15 30.51
CA GLU A 187 5.66 4.60 30.42
C GLU A 187 5.68 5.09 28.95
N ARG A 188 4.84 6.12 28.76
CA ARG A 188 4.73 7.17 27.72
C ARG A 188 4.49 6.76 26.24
N PRO A 189 3.55 7.45 25.56
CA PRO A 189 3.30 7.26 24.13
C PRO A 189 4.55 7.63 23.33
N VAL A 190 4.98 6.69 22.52
CA VAL A 190 6.12 6.77 21.62
C VAL A 190 5.74 7.63 20.42
N ILE A 191 6.46 8.74 20.20
CA ILE A 191 6.33 9.60 19.02
C ILE A 191 7.28 9.03 17.97
N VAL A 192 6.74 8.23 17.06
CA VAL A 192 7.54 7.66 15.97
C VAL A 192 7.69 8.74 14.90
N ASN A 193 8.93 9.20 14.69
CA ASN A 193 9.26 10.12 13.59
C ASN A 193 9.19 9.38 12.25
N ILE A 194 7.96 9.19 11.75
CA ILE A 194 7.62 8.46 10.52
C ILE A 194 7.90 9.34 9.27
N LEU A 195 8.84 10.29 9.33
CA LEU A 195 8.98 11.37 8.33
C LEU A 195 9.34 10.82 6.92
N LEU A 196 9.78 9.56 6.85
CA LEU A 196 10.13 8.86 5.61
C LEU A 196 9.08 7.83 5.10
N PHE A 197 8.10 7.38 5.90
CA PHE A 197 7.28 6.19 5.52
C PHE A 197 6.04 6.50 4.69
N GLY A 198 5.49 7.72 4.75
CA GLY A 198 4.25 8.06 4.02
C GLY A 198 4.49 8.77 2.68
N LEU A 199 5.52 9.62 2.60
CA LEU A 199 5.74 10.53 1.46
C LEU A 199 6.55 9.92 0.30
N LEU A 200 7.53 9.08 0.60
CA LEU A 200 8.35 8.40 -0.40
C LEU A 200 7.61 7.31 -1.19
N PRO A 201 6.79 6.44 -0.58
CA PRO A 201 6.02 5.48 -1.37
C PRO A 201 5.01 6.17 -2.27
N LEU A 202 4.35 7.24 -1.81
CA LEU A 202 3.33 7.92 -2.61
C LEU A 202 3.93 8.65 -3.82
N THR A 203 5.07 9.31 -3.66
CA THR A 203 5.77 9.97 -4.78
C THR A 203 6.34 8.97 -5.78
N ALA A 204 6.87 7.83 -5.33
CA ALA A 204 7.30 6.74 -6.20
C ALA A 204 6.10 6.10 -6.93
N ILE A 205 4.97 5.86 -6.25
CA ILE A 205 3.73 5.35 -6.85
C ILE A 205 3.21 6.31 -7.92
N ILE A 206 3.12 7.62 -7.62
CA ILE A 206 2.68 8.64 -8.58
C ILE A 206 3.66 8.71 -9.77
N ALA A 207 4.97 8.72 -9.52
CA ALA A 207 5.98 8.75 -10.58
C ALA A 207 5.94 7.50 -11.47
N ILE A 208 5.71 6.31 -10.89
CA ILE A 208 5.56 5.05 -11.61
C ILE A 208 4.29 5.06 -12.45
N VAL A 209 3.14 5.44 -11.89
CA VAL A 209 1.87 5.58 -12.62
C VAL A 209 1.99 6.61 -13.76
N VAL A 210 2.65 7.75 -13.52
CA VAL A 210 2.90 8.78 -14.55
C VAL A 210 3.89 8.30 -15.61
N PHE A 211 4.94 7.57 -15.23
CA PHE A 211 5.92 7.00 -16.15
C PHE A 211 5.29 5.93 -17.06
N PHE A 212 4.38 5.11 -16.53
CA PHE A 212 3.59 4.16 -17.34
C PHE A 212 2.64 4.85 -18.32
N ARG A 213 2.10 6.01 -17.96
CA ARG A 213 1.29 6.81 -18.90
C ARG A 213 2.13 7.44 -20.03
N ARG A 214 3.38 7.84 -19.76
CA ARG A 214 4.26 8.50 -20.75
C ARG A 214 4.92 7.56 -21.74
N ARG A 215 5.29 6.33 -21.33
CA ARG A 215 6.00 5.40 -22.22
C ARG A 215 5.16 4.93 -23.40
N ASN A 216 3.83 4.92 -23.25
CA ASN A 216 2.90 4.57 -24.32
C ASN A 216 2.56 5.74 -25.25
N THR A 217 3.04 6.96 -24.97
CA THR A 217 2.83 8.16 -25.80
C THR A 217 4.05 8.50 -26.67
N SER A 218 5.20 7.83 -26.47
CA SER A 218 6.46 8.16 -27.18
C SER A 218 6.75 7.28 -28.40
N LEU A 219 5.76 6.52 -28.90
CA LEU A 219 5.87 5.69 -30.12
C LEU A 219 4.85 6.08 -31.19
N THR A 220 4.50 7.37 -31.26
CA THR A 220 3.75 7.98 -32.37
C THR A 220 4.46 9.20 -32.87
#